data_AF-A0A6N8GQX8-F1
#
_entry.id   AF-A0A6N8GQX8-F1
#
_cell.length_a   1.000
_cell.length_b   1.000
_cell.length_c   1.000
_cell.angle_alpha   90.00
_cell.angle_beta   90.00
_cell.angle_gamma   90.00
#
_symmetry.space_group_name_H-M   'P 1'
#
loop_
_entity.id
_entity.type
_entity.pdbx_description
1 polymer ?
#
loop_
_entity_poly.entity_id
_entity_poly.type
_entity_poly.pdbx_seq_one_letter_code
_entity_poly.pdbx_strand_id
1 'polypeptide(L)'
;MAKLTDPQQAEEAAQRLLNDRMDYVRRAITARGALDEAREALKEAEKYDTQAFQAAVNNGGWTEDELRKIGLSAPEKMQRVQRRRKTVQSTPDASNSSAQNGGGTESEQ
;
A
#
# COMPACT_ATOMS: atom_id res chain seq x y z
N MET A 1 1.12 47.37 33.20
CA MET A 1 2.46 46.89 33.59
C MET A 1 2.45 45.37 33.55
N ALA A 2 3.16 44.76 32.59
CA ALA A 2 3.31 43.32 32.55
C ALA A 2 4.05 42.87 33.82
N LYS A 3 3.43 41.98 34.60
CA LYS A 3 4.05 41.39 35.78
C LYS A 3 5.26 40.61 35.28
N LEU A 4 6.47 40.93 35.75
CA LEU A 4 7.60 40.02 35.65
C LEU A 4 7.13 38.75 36.38
N THR A 5 6.75 37.71 35.64
CA THR A 5 6.49 36.40 36.21
C THR A 5 7.77 35.99 36.94
N ASP A 6 7.63 35.55 38.20
CA ASP A 6 8.74 34.99 38.96
C ASP A 6 9.50 33.99 38.06
N PRO A 7 10.82 34.12 37.90
CA PRO A 7 11.59 33.24 37.02
C PRO A 7 11.29 31.76 37.26
N GLN A 8 11.03 31.36 38.51
CA GLN A 8 10.66 29.98 38.84
C GLN A 8 9.29 29.58 38.29
N GLN A 9 8.30 30.47 38.32
CA GLN A 9 6.98 30.20 37.72
C GLN A 9 7.03 30.16 36.19
N ALA A 10 7.86 31.00 35.57
CA ALA A 10 8.06 30.99 34.12
C ALA A 10 8.72 29.68 33.66
N GLU A 11 9.70 29.19 34.41
CA GLU A 11 10.38 27.91 34.18
C GLU A 11 9.41 26.73 34.33
N GLU A 12 8.62 26.70 35.41
CA GLU A 12 7.64 25.63 35.63
C GLU A 12 6.57 25.59 34.51
N ALA A 13 6.09 26.75 34.08
CA ALA A 13 5.15 26.86 32.97
C ALA A 13 5.77 26.37 31.65
N ALA A 14 7.03 26.71 31.38
CA ALA A 14 7.75 26.24 30.21
C ALA A 14 7.97 24.72 30.25
N GLN A 15 8.32 24.16 31.40
CA GLN A 15 8.53 22.72 31.58
C GLN A 15 7.22 21.94 31.40
N ARG A 16 6.11 22.42 31.96
CA ARG A 16 4.78 21.82 31.75
C ARG A 16 4.42 21.80 30.27
N LEU A 17 4.58 22.92 29.57
CA LEU A 17 4.33 23.00 28.13
C LEU A 17 5.22 22.04 27.33
N LEU A 18 6.49 21.89 27.70
CA LEU A 18 7.40 20.96 27.06
C LEU A 18 6.95 19.51 27.28
N ASN A 19 6.57 19.15 28.51
CA ASN A 19 6.08 17.81 28.84
C ASN A 19 4.81 17.48 28.04
N ASP A 20 3.85 18.39 27.97
CA ASP A 20 2.62 18.21 27.18
C ASP A 20 2.95 17.95 25.71
N ARG A 21 3.89 18.72 25.13
CA ARG A 21 4.36 18.52 23.75
C ARG A 21 5.02 17.16 23.57
N MET A 22 5.84 16.73 24.52
CA MET A 22 6.50 15.42 24.49
C MET A 22 5.48 14.28 24.57
N ASP A 23 4.38 14.45 25.30
CA ASP A 23 3.32 13.44 25.38
C ASP A 23 2.60 13.25 24.03
N TYR A 24 2.38 14.31 23.26
CA TYR A 24 1.87 14.18 21.89
C TYR A 24 2.84 13.40 20.99
N VAL A 25 4.15 13.64 21.12
CA VAL A 25 5.17 12.90 20.35
C VAL A 25 5.18 11.43 20.75
N ARG A 26 5.15 11.11 22.04
CA ARG A 26 5.05 9.73 22.55
C ARG A 26 3.82 9.03 21.99
N ARG A 27 2.66 9.68 22.07
CA ARG A 27 1.40 9.16 21.52
C ARG A 27 1.48 8.89 20.02
N ALA A 28 2.11 9.79 19.26
CA ALA A 28 2.28 9.61 17.82
C ALA A 28 3.20 8.42 17.51
N ILE A 29 4.27 8.22 18.27
CA ILE A 29 5.17 7.06 18.10
C ILE A 29 4.44 5.77 18.46
N THR A 30 3.69 5.73 19.55
CA THR A 30 2.86 4.57 19.92
C THR A 30 1.85 4.23 18.83
N ALA A 31 1.17 5.24 18.28
CA ALA A 31 0.22 5.06 17.19
C ALA A 31 0.89 4.52 15.92
N ARG A 32 2.12 4.96 15.60
CA ARG A 32 2.89 4.41 14.48
C ARG A 32 3.25 2.94 14.70
N GLY A 33 3.71 2.57 15.90
CA GLY A 33 4.00 1.18 16.25
C GLY A 33 2.77 0.27 16.08
N ALA A 34 1.62 0.67 16.63
CA ALA A 34 0.38 -0.08 16.51
C ALA A 34 -0.09 -0.20 15.05
N LEU A 35 0.15 0.83 14.23
CA LEU A 35 -0.19 0.81 12.80
C LEU A 35 0.70 -0.19 12.03
N ASP A 36 1.99 -0.24 12.34
CA ASP A 36 2.90 -1.20 11.70
C ASP A 36 2.59 -2.64 12.13
N GLU A 37 2.29 -2.87 13.40
CA GLU A 37 1.81 -4.17 13.91
C GLU A 37 0.52 -4.61 13.21
N ALA A 38 -0.47 -3.71 13.09
CA ALA A 38 -1.71 -3.99 12.37
C ALA A 38 -1.48 -4.32 10.89
N ARG A 39 -0.49 -3.70 10.24
CA ARG A 39 -0.12 -4.03 8.85
C ARG A 39 0.52 -5.40 8.75
N GLU A 40 1.33 -5.82 9.72
CA GLU A 40 1.90 -7.16 9.74
C GLU A 40 0.82 -8.22 9.96
N ALA A 41 -0.06 -8.01 10.94
CA ALA A 41 -1.21 -8.88 11.17
C ALA A 41 -2.11 -9.00 9.94
N LEU A 42 -2.33 -7.89 9.22
CA LEU A 42 -3.09 -7.89 7.97
C LEU A 42 -2.38 -8.71 6.88
N LYS A 43 -1.07 -8.53 6.69
CA LYS A 43 -0.30 -9.31 5.69
C LYS A 43 -0.38 -10.81 5.97
N GLU A 44 -0.29 -11.19 7.24
CA GLU A 44 -0.38 -12.57 7.69
C GLU A 44 -1.78 -13.14 7.48
N ALA A 45 -2.82 -12.41 7.88
CA ALA A 45 -4.21 -12.79 7.64
C ALA A 45 -4.50 -12.99 6.15
N GLU A 46 -4.02 -12.09 5.28
CA GLU A 46 -4.17 -12.24 3.82
C GLU A 46 -3.45 -13.48 3.26
N LYS A 47 -2.30 -13.85 3.85
CA LYS A 47 -1.58 -15.07 3.47
C LYS A 47 -2.38 -16.31 3.87
N TYR A 48 -2.90 -16.35 5.09
CA TYR A 48 -3.75 -17.44 5.57
C TYR A 48 -5.04 -17.57 4.77
N ASP A 49 -5.69 -16.47 4.43
CA ASP A 49 -6.88 -16.45 3.57
C ASP A 49 -6.58 -17.10 2.20
N THR A 50 -5.49 -16.67 1.55
CA THR A 50 -5.07 -17.25 0.27
C THR A 50 -4.74 -18.74 0.40
N GLN A 51 -4.05 -19.14 1.46
CA GLN A 51 -3.70 -20.54 1.70
C GLN A 51 -4.95 -21.40 1.96
N ALA A 52 -5.90 -20.91 2.75
CA ALA A 52 -7.14 -21.61 3.05
C ALA A 52 -8.01 -21.79 1.81
N PHE A 53 -8.14 -20.74 0.99
CA PHE A 53 -8.85 -20.82 -0.29
C PHE A 53 -8.20 -21.85 -1.22
N GLN A 54 -6.87 -21.82 -1.36
CA GLN A 54 -6.16 -22.80 -2.18
C GLN A 54 -6.26 -24.23 -1.63
N ALA A 55 -6.23 -24.41 -0.31
CA ALA A 55 -6.40 -25.72 0.31
C ALA A 55 -7.81 -26.27 0.06
N ALA A 56 -8.85 -25.43 0.12
CA ALA A 56 -10.21 -25.82 -0.22
C ALA A 56 -10.32 -26.30 -1.67
N VAL A 57 -9.69 -25.58 -2.61
CA VAL A 57 -9.71 -25.95 -4.02
C VAL A 57 -8.88 -27.20 -4.32
N ASN A 58 -7.63 -27.23 -3.86
CA ASN A 58 -6.68 -28.29 -4.24
C ASN A 58 -6.88 -29.59 -3.46
N ASN A 59 -7.19 -29.50 -2.17
CA ASN A 59 -7.27 -30.66 -1.28
C ASN A 59 -8.70 -30.95 -0.82
N GLY A 60 -9.55 -29.93 -0.74
CA GLY A 60 -10.94 -30.07 -0.32
C GLY A 60 -11.89 -30.51 -1.42
N GLY A 61 -11.42 -30.62 -2.67
CA GLY A 61 -12.24 -31.02 -3.82
C GLY A 61 -13.27 -29.99 -4.27
N TRP A 62 -13.16 -28.74 -3.79
CA TRP A 62 -14.05 -27.66 -4.18
C TRP A 62 -13.59 -27.03 -5.50
N THR A 63 -14.53 -26.65 -6.35
CA THR A 63 -14.22 -25.76 -7.48
C THR A 63 -14.37 -24.29 -7.09
N GLU A 64 -13.64 -23.40 -7.77
CA GLU A 64 -13.75 -21.95 -7.52
C GLU A 64 -15.18 -21.42 -7.73
N ASP A 65 -15.92 -22.01 -8.67
CA ASP A 65 -17.30 -21.62 -8.97
C ASP A 65 -18.28 -22.07 -7.87
N GLU A 66 -18.04 -23.24 -7.26
CA GLU A 66 -18.81 -23.70 -6.09
C GLU A 66 -18.54 -22.83 -4.87
N LEU A 67 -17.27 -22.49 -4.61
CA LEU A 67 -16.89 -21.56 -3.53
C LEU A 67 -17.56 -20.19 -3.74
N ARG A 68 -17.56 -19.67 -4.97
CA ARG A 68 -18.25 -18.42 -5.29
C ARG A 68 -19.76 -18.53 -5.08
N LYS A 69 -20.37 -19.67 -5.40
CA LYS A 69 -21.81 -19.91 -5.26
C LYS A 69 -22.28 -19.98 -3.81
N ILE A 70 -21.41 -20.42 -2.90
CA ILE A 70 -21.66 -20.39 -1.44
C ILE A 70 -21.25 -19.07 -0.78
N GLY A 71 -20.77 -18.09 -1.57
CA GLY A 71 -20.42 -16.76 -1.10
C GLY A 71 -18.95 -16.58 -0.69
N LEU A 72 -18.11 -17.60 -0.85
CA LEU A 72 -16.67 -17.51 -0.60
C LEU A 72 -15.96 -17.07 -1.89
N SER A 73 -15.80 -15.76 -2.06
CA SER A 73 -15.06 -15.20 -3.20
C SER A 73 -13.56 -15.39 -3.04
N ALA A 74 -12.83 -15.45 -4.17
CA ALA A 74 -11.38 -15.49 -4.16
C ALA A 74 -10.76 -14.33 -3.36
N PRO A 75 -9.64 -14.54 -2.67
CA PRO A 75 -8.93 -13.52 -1.89
C PRO A 75 -8.69 -12.23 -2.69
N GLU A 76 -8.79 -11.08 -2.03
CA GLU A 76 -8.55 -9.74 -2.63
C GLU A 76 -7.20 -9.68 -3.35
N LYS A 77 -6.15 -10.32 -2.79
CA LYS A 77 -4.83 -10.47 -3.43
C LYS A 77 -4.90 -11.19 -4.77
N MET A 78 -5.64 -12.29 -4.87
CA MET A 78 -5.81 -13.04 -6.11
C MET A 78 -6.62 -12.24 -7.13
N GLN A 79 -7.70 -11.58 -6.70
CA GLN A 79 -8.50 -10.72 -7.56
C GLN A 79 -7.68 -9.54 -8.12
N ARG A 80 -6.82 -8.92 -7.30
CA ARG A 80 -5.96 -7.81 -7.73
C ARG A 80 -4.94 -8.25 -8.77
N VAL A 81 -4.31 -9.42 -8.60
CA VAL A 81 -3.39 -9.99 -9.60
C VAL A 81 -4.13 -10.33 -10.89
N GLN A 82 -5.32 -10.92 -10.80
CA GLN A 82 -6.14 -11.28 -11.96
C GLN A 82 -6.59 -10.04 -12.75
N ARG A 83 -7.01 -8.97 -12.07
CA ARG A 83 -7.31 -7.68 -12.70
C ARG A 83 -6.08 -7.11 -13.41
N ARG A 84 -4.89 -7.18 -12.79
CA ARG A 84 -3.63 -6.66 -13.38
C ARG A 84 -3.19 -7.46 -14.61
N ARG A 85 -3.41 -8.78 -14.65
CA ARG A 85 -3.13 -9.60 -15.85
C ARG A 85 -4.08 -9.27 -17.00
N LYS A 86 -5.37 -9.02 -16.71
CA LYS A 86 -6.37 -8.69 -17.73
C LYS A 86 -6.09 -7.37 -18.46
N THR A 87 -5.53 -6.37 -17.77
CA THR A 87 -5.12 -5.10 -18.39
C THR A 87 -3.86 -5.21 -19.24
N VAL A 88 -2.87 -6.02 -18.84
CA VAL A 88 -1.63 -6.22 -19.63
C VAL A 88 -1.90 -7.00 -20.92
N GLN A 89 -2.90 -7.88 -20.94
CA GLN A 89 -3.26 -8.64 -22.15
C GLN A 89 -4.11 -7.82 -23.15
N SER A 90 -4.49 -6.59 -22.81
CA SER A 90 -5.33 -5.72 -23.65
C SER A 90 -4.55 -4.61 -24.36
N THR A 91 -3.22 -4.64 -24.37
CA THR A 91 -2.41 -3.81 -25.29
C THR A 91 -2.11 -4.62 -26.55
N PRO A 92 -2.88 -4.48 -27.64
CA PRO A 92 -2.44 -5.00 -28.92
C PRO A 92 -1.19 -4.20 -29.34
N ASP A 93 -0.21 -4.98 -29.76
CA ASP A 93 1.06 -4.60 -30.34
C ASP A 93 0.96 -3.41 -31.31
N ALA A 94 1.58 -2.29 -30.97
CA ALA A 94 1.81 -1.18 -31.88
C ALA A 94 3.24 -1.29 -32.45
N SER A 95 3.55 -2.42 -33.10
CA SER A 95 4.76 -2.57 -33.90
C SER A 95 4.39 -2.96 -35.33
N ASN A 96 4.21 -1.95 -36.20
CA ASN A 96 4.82 -1.95 -37.53
C ASN A 96 4.48 -0.67 -38.30
N SER A 97 5.47 0.20 -38.48
CA SER A 97 5.65 0.96 -39.72
C SER A 97 7.13 1.32 -39.86
N SER A 98 7.83 0.37 -40.46
CA SER A 98 9.09 0.52 -41.16
C SER A 98 9.07 1.73 -42.10
N ALA A 99 9.99 2.67 -41.91
CA ALA A 99 10.41 3.62 -42.94
C ALA A 99 11.93 3.69 -42.94
N GLN A 100 12.54 2.65 -43.51
CA GLN A 100 13.91 2.66 -44.00
C GLN A 100 13.81 2.97 -45.50
N ASN A 101 14.13 4.19 -45.92
CA ASN A 101 14.60 4.41 -47.29
C ASN A 101 15.30 5.77 -47.47
N GLY A 102 16.47 5.72 -48.10
CA GLY A 102 16.96 6.78 -48.99
C GLY A 102 17.86 7.85 -48.37
N GLY A 103 19.17 7.60 -48.39
CA GLY A 103 20.16 8.67 -48.32
C GLY A 103 20.05 9.60 -49.54
N GLY A 104 20.17 10.89 -49.30
CA GLY A 104 20.32 11.93 -50.31
C GLY A 104 21.40 12.88 -49.85
N THR A 105 22.53 12.85 -50.54
CA THR A 105 23.66 13.76 -50.41
C THR A 105 23.22 15.18 -50.78
N GLU A 106 23.28 16.12 -49.84
CA GLU A 106 23.08 17.54 -50.12
C GLU A 106 24.43 18.16 -50.49
N SER A 107 24.57 18.47 -51.78
CA SER A 107 25.61 19.31 -52.38
C SER A 107 24.91 20.56 -52.90
N GLU A 108 25.23 21.76 -52.39
CA GLU A 108 25.13 23.05 -53.09
C GLU A 108 25.78 24.13 -52.21
N GLN A 109 26.95 24.64 -52.60
CA GLN A 109 27.24 25.92 -53.28
C GLN A 109 27.24 27.14 -52.36
#